data_AF-A0A7J9BZR3-F1
#
_entry.id   AF-A0A7J9BZR3-F1
#
_cell.length_a   1.000
_cell.length_b   1.000
_cell.length_c   1.000
_cell.angle_alpha   90.00
_cell.angle_beta   90.00
_cell.angle_gamma   90.00
#
_symmetry.space_group_name_H-M   'P 1'
#
loop_
_entity.id
_entity.type
_entity.pdbx_description
1 polymer ?
#
loop_
_entity_poly.entity_id
_entity_poly.type
_entity_poly.pdbx_seq_one_letter_code
_entity_poly.pdbx_strand_id
1 'polypeptide(L)'
;MPGQLKELIDKVNGSDDDKISCVLADISLGLAFDVTAELGIPTAGLWPASMLQLMFFLRIPKLIEDGLIDDNGKTLISFLSE
;
A
#
# COMPACT_ATOMS: atom_id res chain seq x y z
N MET A 1 -3.19 1.95 13.72
CA MET A 1 -2.17 0.89 13.71
C MET A 1 -0.70 1.36 13.62
N PRO A 2 -0.33 2.60 13.20
CA PRO A 2 1.10 2.98 13.08
C PRO A 2 1.92 2.82 14.37
N GLY A 3 1.36 3.23 15.52
CA GLY A 3 2.05 3.14 16.81
C GLY A 3 2.35 1.71 17.25
N GLN A 4 1.43 0.77 17.01
CA GLN A 4 1.62 -0.65 17.36
C GLN A 4 2.72 -1.31 16.51
N LEU A 5 2.82 -0.94 15.23
CA LEU A 5 3.89 -1.43 14.36
C LEU A 5 5.26 -0.90 14.81
N LYS A 6 5.34 0.39 15.14
CA LYS A 6 6.57 1.02 15.67
C LYS A 6 7.02 0.36 16.96
N GLU A 7 6.11 0.19 17.92
CA GLU A 7 6.38 -0.48 19.20
C GLU A 7 6.88 -1.92 19.01
N LEU A 8 6.29 -2.66 18.07
CA LEU A 8 6.73 -4.01 17.74
C LEU A 8 8.14 -4.01 17.16
N ILE A 9 8.45 -3.10 16.22
CA ILE A 9 9.78 -2.97 15.63
C ILE A 9 10.81 -2.61 16.70
N ASP A 10 10.52 -1.63 17.55
CA ASP A 10 11.41 -1.20 18.64
C ASP A 10 11.67 -2.35 19.62
N LYS A 11 10.64 -3.13 19.94
CA LYS A 11 10.77 -4.31 20.79
C LYS A 11 11.67 -5.39 20.18
N VAL A 12 11.54 -5.66 18.88
CA VAL A 12 12.38 -6.65 18.18
C VAL A 12 13.81 -6.13 18.02
N ASN A 13 13.98 -4.86 17.68
CA ASN A 13 15.31 -4.26 17.50
C ASN A 13 16.05 -3.96 18.83
N GLY A 14 15.33 -4.05 19.95
CA GLY A 14 15.88 -3.91 21.30
C GLY A 14 16.65 -5.13 21.81
N SER A 15 16.59 -6.29 21.13
CA SER A 15 17.51 -7.40 21.40
C SER A 15 18.88 -7.18 20.75
N ASP A 16 19.92 -7.74 21.36
CA ASP A 16 21.28 -7.64 20.83
C ASP A 16 21.48 -8.45 19.54
N ASP A 17 20.66 -9.49 19.33
CA ASP A 17 20.65 -10.34 18.14
C ASP A 17 19.33 -10.19 17.33
N ASP A 18 19.37 -10.58 16.04
CA ASP A 18 18.22 -10.68 15.12
C ASP A 18 17.41 -9.40 14.82
N LYS A 19 18.11 -8.25 14.73
CA LYS A 19 17.47 -6.99 14.34
C LYS A 19 16.84 -7.05 12.94
N ILE A 20 15.70 -6.37 12.79
CA ILE A 20 15.00 -6.24 11.52
C ILE A 20 15.87 -5.43 10.55
N SER A 21 16.34 -6.08 9.49
CA SER A 21 17.16 -5.44 8.44
C SER A 21 16.34 -4.97 7.24
N CYS A 22 15.12 -5.49 7.07
CA CYS A 22 14.20 -5.14 5.99
C CYS A 22 12.77 -5.51 6.38
N VAL A 23 11.78 -4.80 5.84
CA VAL A 23 10.35 -5.11 5.97
C VAL A 23 9.75 -5.43 4.61
N LEU A 24 8.96 -6.49 4.53
CA LEU A 24 8.07 -6.77 3.40
C LEU A 24 6.64 -6.46 3.86
N ALA A 25 6.00 -5.47 3.23
CA ALA A 25 4.67 -5.01 3.60
C ALA A 25 3.70 -5.08 2.42
N ASP A 26 2.43 -5.40 2.70
CA ASP A 26 1.37 -5.27 1.71
C ASP A 26 1.19 -3.80 1.31
N ILE A 27 1.15 -3.49 0.01
CA ILE A 27 1.02 -2.12 -0.51
C ILE A 27 -0.32 -1.48 -0.07
N SER A 28 -1.36 -2.27 0.20
CA SER A 28 -2.61 -1.78 0.78
C SER A 28 -2.45 -1.28 2.22
N LEU A 29 -1.40 -1.67 2.93
CA LEU A 29 -1.02 -1.17 4.25
C LEU A 29 -0.08 0.04 4.12
N GLY A 30 -0.51 1.09 3.41
CA GLY A 30 0.30 2.29 3.15
C GLY A 30 0.97 2.89 4.39
N LEU A 31 0.27 2.85 5.54
CA LEU A 31 0.79 3.32 6.83
C LEU A 31 2.03 2.57 7.35
N ALA A 32 2.28 1.34 6.87
CA ALA A 32 3.46 0.57 7.25
C ALA A 32 4.75 1.16 6.65
N PHE A 33 4.67 1.71 5.43
CA PHE A 33 5.82 2.32 4.76
C PHE A 33 6.26 3.61 5.44
N ASP A 34 5.31 4.41 5.95
CA ASP A 34 5.64 5.64 6.68
C ASP A 34 6.40 5.34 7.98
N VAL A 35 5.95 4.33 8.72
CA VAL A 35 6.59 3.90 9.98
C VAL A 35 8.01 3.37 9.72
N THR A 36 8.19 2.51 8.72
CA THR A 36 9.52 1.95 8.43
C THR A 36 10.47 2.97 7.81
N ALA A 37 9.96 3.92 7.02
CA ALA A 37 10.74 5.05 6.53
C ALA A 37 11.23 5.94 7.67
N GLU A 38 10.39 6.26 8.66
CA GLU A 38 10.77 7.01 9.86
C GLU A 38 11.90 6.31 10.64
N LEU A 39 11.85 4.98 10.70
CA LEU A 39 12.85 4.14 11.39
C LEU A 39 14.09 3.84 10.54
N GLY A 40 14.15 4.31 9.29
CA GLY A 40 15.27 4.06 8.38
C GLY A 40 15.43 2.60 7.94
N ILE A 41 14.35 1.81 7.99
CA ILE A 41 14.36 0.38 7.64
C ILE A 41 14.00 0.21 6.17
N PRO A 42 14.86 -0.43 5.34
CA PRO A 42 14.53 -0.77 3.96
C PRO A 42 13.21 -1.52 3.88
N THR A 43 12.33 -1.11 2.97
CA THR A 43 10.98 -1.70 2.88
C THR A 43 10.63 -2.01 1.43
N ALA A 44 10.16 -3.23 1.19
CA ALA A 44 9.63 -3.68 -0.08
C ALA A 44 8.09 -3.82 0.00
N GLY A 45 7.41 -3.39 -1.05
CA GLY A 45 5.97 -3.56 -1.18
C GLY A 45 5.59 -4.86 -1.88
N LEU A 46 4.60 -5.56 -1.33
CA LEU A 46 3.97 -6.74 -1.90
C LEU A 46 2.52 -6.43 -2.27
N TRP A 47 2.06 -6.89 -3.43
CA TRP A 47 0.64 -6.91 -3.78
C TRP A 47 0.18 -8.36 -3.93
N PRO A 48 -0.49 -8.94 -2.92
CA PRO A 48 -0.90 -10.34 -2.97
C PRO A 48 -2.13 -10.58 -3.86
N ALA A 49 -2.84 -9.52 -4.27
CA ALA A 49 -3.98 -9.62 -5.16
C ALA A 49 -3.57 -9.56 -6.66
N SER A 50 -4.54 -9.45 -7.56
CA SER A 50 -4.28 -9.43 -9.00
C SER A 50 -3.44 -8.21 -9.43
N MET A 51 -2.42 -8.44 -10.26
CA MET A 51 -1.64 -7.37 -10.89
C MET A 51 -2.52 -6.45 -11.75
N LEU A 52 -3.53 -6.99 -12.44
CA LEU A 52 -4.48 -6.18 -13.23
C LEU A 52 -5.26 -5.24 -12.32
N GLN A 53 -5.69 -5.73 -11.15
CA GLN A 53 -6.38 -4.91 -10.15
C GLN A 53 -5.48 -3.78 -9.64
N LEU A 54 -4.20 -4.07 -9.34
CA LEU A 54 -3.24 -3.03 -8.96
C LEU A 54 -3.07 -1.99 -10.07
N MET A 55 -2.95 -2.44 -11.33
CA MET A 55 -2.84 -1.54 -12.47
C MET A 55 -4.05 -0.62 -12.60
N PHE A 56 -5.27 -1.11 -12.36
CA PHE A 56 -6.46 -0.25 -12.32
C PHE A 56 -6.38 0.80 -11.22
N PHE A 57 -5.97 0.41 -10.00
CA PHE A 57 -5.80 1.36 -8.89
C PHE A 57 -4.77 2.46 -9.22
N LEU A 58 -3.63 2.08 -9.79
CA LEU A 58 -2.58 3.03 -10.21
C LEU A 58 -3.03 3.96 -11.35
N ARG A 59 -4.08 3.58 -12.09
CA ARG A 59 -4.62 4.35 -13.21
C ARG A 59 -5.81 5.21 -12.83
N ILE A 60 -6.29 5.22 -11.57
CA ILE A 60 -7.43 6.03 -11.14
C ILE A 60 -7.37 7.49 -11.64
N PRO A 61 -6.25 8.23 -11.49
CA PRO A 61 -6.19 9.62 -11.97
C PRO A 61 -6.45 9.74 -13.48
N LYS A 62 -5.91 8.79 -14.25
CA LYS A 62 -6.13 8.72 -15.70
C LYS A 62 -7.56 8.31 -16.04
N LEU A 63 -8.17 7.40 -15.28
CA LEU A 63 -9.56 7.00 -15.49
C LEU A 63 -10.54 8.16 -15.23
N ILE A 64 -10.21 9.05 -14.30
CA ILE A 64 -10.96 10.29 -14.05
C ILE A 64 -10.75 11.27 -15.22
N GLU A 65 -9.50 11.49 -15.64
CA GLU A 65 -9.16 12.35 -16.78
C GLU A 65 -9.83 11.91 -18.08
N ASP A 66 -9.85 10.60 -18.34
CA ASP A 66 -10.47 9.99 -19.52
C ASP A 66 -12.03 9.97 -19.41
N GLY A 67 -12.61 10.46 -18.30
CA GLY A 67 -14.06 10.54 -18.09
C GLY A 67 -14.74 9.19 -17.87
N LEU A 68 -13.99 8.16 -17.50
CA LEU A 68 -14.49 6.79 -17.32
C LEU A 68 -15.07 6.58 -15.92
N ILE A 69 -14.52 7.27 -14.92
CA ILE A 69 -15.03 7.34 -13.54
C ILE A 69 -15.06 8.80 -13.08
N ASP A 70 -15.93 9.15 -12.14
CA ASP A 70 -15.89 10.48 -11.50
C ASP A 70 -14.94 10.53 -10.29
N ASP A 71 -14.82 11.72 -9.70
CA ASP A 71 -14.05 12.00 -8.49
C ASP A 71 -14.52 11.22 -7.25
N ASN A 72 -15.77 10.75 -7.26
CA ASN A 72 -16.36 9.90 -6.24
C ASN A 72 -16.19 8.40 -6.56
N GLY A 73 -15.51 8.06 -7.66
CA GLY A 73 -15.26 6.70 -8.10
C GLY A 73 -16.47 6.02 -8.76
N LYS A 74 -17.52 6.76 -9.11
CA LYS A 74 -18.67 6.22 -9.85
C LYS A 74 -18.29 6.05 -11.32
N THR A 75 -18.54 4.87 -11.86
CA THR A 75 -18.40 4.59 -13.28
C THR A 75 -19.38 5.43 -14.10
N LEU A 76 -18.87 6.12 -15.12
CA LEU A 76 -19.64 6.99 -16.01
C LEU A 76 -20.00 6.33 -17.35
N ILE A 77 -19.35 5.20 -17.65
CA ILE A 77 -19.55 4.38 -18.85
C ILE A 77 -20.23 3.05 -18.49
N SER A 78 -21.43 2.82 -19.03
CA SER A 78 -22.14 1.54 -18.89
C SER A 78 -21.71 0.57 -20.00
N PHE A 79 -20.83 -0.37 -19.69
CA PHE A 79 -20.54 -1.53 -20.56
C PHE A 79 -21.36 -2.78 -20.20
N LEU A 80 -22.33 -2.66 -19.28
CA LEU A 80 -23.22 -3.74 -18.87
C LEU A 80 -24.65 -3.42 -19.29
N SER A 81 -24.90 -3.48 -20.60
CA SER A 81 -26.23 -3.61 -21.19
C SER A 81 -26.11 -4.56 -22.38
N GLU A 82 -25.81 -5.81 -22.07
CA GLU A 82 -26.21 -6.98 -22.86
C GLU A 82 -26.97 -7.94 -21.93
#